data_AF-A0A0S3EYM6-F1
#
_entry.id   AF-A0A0S3EYM6-F1
#
_cell.length_a   1.000
_cell.length_b   1.000
_cell.length_c   1.000
_cell.angle_alpha   90.00
_cell.angle_beta   90.00
_cell.angle_gamma   90.00
#
_symmetry.space_group_name_H-M   'P 1'
#
loop_
_entity.id
_entity.type
_entity.pdbx_description
1 polymer ?
#
loop_
_entity_poly.entity_id
_entity_poly.type
_entity_poly.pdbx_seq_one_letter_code
_entity_poly.pdbx_strand_id
1 'polypeptide(L)' 'MKVYSKDGVEMMDVKTIELEGEKLVVKGKMMGAMAAVIHIKPEDMWEAFALFPMSVKLRMPGLLWKGWRASRKKSD' A
#
# COMPACT_ATOMS: atom_id res chain seq x y z
N MET A 1 -0.73 -8.62 -3.94
CA MET A 1 -1.80 -7.98 -3.13
C MET A 1 -2.80 -7.39 -4.11
N LYS A 2 -4.09 -7.73 -3.99
CA LYS A 2 -5.14 -7.21 -4.88
C LYS A 2 -5.76 -5.94 -4.30
N VAL A 3 -5.71 -4.86 -5.05
CA VAL A 3 -6.35 -3.58 -4.74
C VAL A 3 -7.69 -3.55 -5.46
N TYR A 4 -8.77 -3.47 -4.69
CA TYR A 4 -10.14 -3.43 -5.20
C TYR A 4 -10.69 -2.00 -5.17
N SER A 5 -11.45 -1.62 -6.19
CA SER A 5 -12.24 -0.38 -6.17
C SER A 5 -13.40 -0.47 -5.19
N LYS A 6 -14.00 0.68 -4.88
CA LYS A 6 -15.23 0.78 -4.07
C LYS A 6 -16.37 -0.12 -4.59
N ASP A 7 -16.38 -0.37 -5.90
CA ASP A 7 -17.36 -1.21 -6.61
C ASP A 7 -16.95 -2.69 -6.71
N GLY A 8 -15.90 -3.13 -6.00
CA GLY A 8 -15.44 -4.52 -5.98
C GLY A 8 -14.62 -4.96 -7.20
N VAL A 9 -14.36 -4.06 -8.15
CA VAL A 9 -13.54 -4.33 -9.34
C VAL A 9 -12.06 -4.41 -8.96
N GLU A 10 -11.38 -5.48 -9.37
CA GLU A 10 -9.93 -5.66 -9.19
C GLU A 10 -9.16 -4.64 -10.06
N MET A 11 -8.59 -3.61 -9.43
CA MET A 11 -7.90 -2.53 -10.15
C MET A 11 -6.42 -2.81 -10.33
N MET A 12 -5.75 -3.37 -9.32
CA MET A 12 -4.32 -3.63 -9.39
C MET A 12 -3.96 -4.89 -8.60
N ASP A 13 -3.26 -5.82 -9.26
CA ASP A 13 -2.56 -6.91 -8.60
C ASP A 13 -1.09 -6.54 -8.43
N VAL A 14 -0.73 -6.15 -7.20
CA VAL A 14 0.66 -5.85 -6.83
C VAL A 14 1.43 -7.15 -6.72
N LYS A 15 2.40 -7.35 -7.62
CA LYS A 15 3.27 -8.53 -7.64
C LYS A 15 4.49 -8.36 -6.76
N THR A 16 5.17 -7.22 -6.90
CA THR A 16 6.44 -6.97 -6.21
C THR A 16 6.52 -5.52 -5.77
N ILE A 17 7.06 -5.30 -4.57
CA ILE A 17 7.41 -3.98 -4.06
C ILE A 17 8.90 -4.03 -3.76
N GLU A 18 9.67 -3.18 -4.42
CA GLU A 18 11.12 -3.08 -4.28
C GLU A 18 11.49 -1.67 -3.80
N LEU A 19 12.59 -1.56 -3.06
CA LEU A 19 13.18 -0.28 -2.69
C LEU A 19 14.39 -0.05 -3.59
N GLU A 20 14.27 0.88 -4.53
CA GLU A 20 15.38 1.29 -5.40
C GLU A 20 15.92 2.65 -4.93
N GLY A 21 17.05 2.62 -4.22
CA GLY A 21 17.63 3.80 -3.60
C GLY A 21 16.69 4.38 -2.54
N GLU A 22 16.12 5.56 -2.84
CA GLU A 22 15.18 6.26 -1.97
C GLU A 22 13.72 6.17 -2.44
N LYS A 23 13.42 5.37 -3.48
CA LYS A 23 12.08 5.28 -4.07
C LYS A 23 11.52 3.88 -3.91
N LEU A 24 10.23 3.80 -3.61
CA LEU A 24 9.49 2.53 -3.62
C LEU A 24 8.98 2.27 -5.04
N VAL A 25 9.37 1.14 -5.60
CA VAL A 25 8.98 0.68 -6.94
C VAL A 25 7.98 -0.46 -6.78
N VAL A 26 6.72 -0.16 -7.10
CA VAL A 26 5.62 -1.12 -7.03
C VAL A 26 5.34 -1.64 -8.44
N LYS A 27 5.67 -2.90 -8.68
CA LYS A 27 5.42 -3.61 -9.92
C LYS A 27 4.15 -4.43 -9.78
N GLY A 28 3.18 -4.18 -10.65
CA GLY A 28 1.90 -4.89 -10.61
C GLY A 28 1.23 -4.99 -11.96
N LYS A 29 0.12 -5.72 -12.00
CA LYS A 29 -0.78 -5.76 -13.15
C LYS A 29 -1.98 -4.89 -12.87
N MET A 30 -2.15 -3.81 -13.63
CA MET A 30 -3.40 -3.06 -13.64
C MET A 30 -4.42 -3.76 -14.53
N MET A 31 -5.66 -3.88 -14.04
CA MET A 31 -6.80 -4.42 -14.79
C MET A 31 -6.50 -5.78 -15.47
N GLY A 32 -5.80 -6.68 -14.78
CA GLY A 32 -5.54 -8.05 -15.22
C GLY A 32 -4.41 -8.28 -16.23
N ALA A 33 -4.00 -7.27 -17.02
CA ALA A 33 -3.07 -7.49 -18.14
C ALA A 33 -1.97 -6.42 -18.33
N MET A 34 -2.14 -5.18 -17.85
CA MET A 34 -1.16 -4.13 -18.08
C MET A 34 -0.10 -4.12 -16.98
N ALA A 35 1.14 -4.47 -17.32
CA ALA A 35 2.26 -4.34 -16.39
C ALA A 35 2.50 -2.85 -16.09
N ALA A 36 2.24 -2.44 -14.86
CA ALA A 36 2.44 -1.08 -14.39
C ALA A 36 3.56 -1.07 -13.36
N VAL A 37 4.46 -0.09 -13.50
CA VAL A 37 5.52 0.19 -12.54
C VAL A 37 5.22 1.56 -11.93
N ILE A 38 4.79 1.56 -10.67
CA ILE A 38 4.51 2.78 -9.92
C ILE A 38 5.76 3.11 -9.12
N HIS A 39 6.29 4.31 -9.34
CA HIS A 39 7.39 4.85 -8.55
C HIS A 39 6.82 5.81 -7.52
N ILE A 40 7.05 5.53 -6.24
CA ILE A 40 6.61 6.35 -5.12
C ILE A 40 7.86 7.00 -4.53
N LYS A 41 7.95 8.33 -4.61
CA LYS A 41 9.04 9.09 -4.00
C LYS A 41 8.77 9.35 -2.52
N PRO A 42 9.80 9.67 -1.71
CA PRO A 42 9.62 10.05 -0.31
C PRO A 42 8.67 11.23 -0.12
N GLU A 43 8.71 12.20 -1.03
CA GLU A 43 7.82 13.36 -1.08
C GLU A 43 6.35 12.93 -1.20
N ASP A 44 6.05 12.04 -2.15
CA ASP A 44 4.70 11.51 -2.38
C ASP A 44 4.19 10.72 -1.16
N MET A 45 5.07 9.99 -0.47
CA MET A 45 4.73 9.30 0.78
C MET A 45 4.35 10.29 1.88
N TRP A 46 5.09 11.41 1.98
CA TRP A 46 4.80 12.46 2.95
C TRP A 46 3.50 13.19 2.63
N GLU A 47 3.23 13.49 1.35
CA GLU A 47 1.96 14.06 0.92
C GLU A 47 0.79 13.12 1.24
N ALA A 48 0.92 11.82 0.93
CA ALA A 48 -0.07 10.82 1.31
C ALA A 48 -0.28 10.76 2.82
N PHE A 49 0.79 10.86 3.62
CA PHE A 49 0.69 10.94 5.07
C PHE A 49 -0.01 12.23 5.54
N ALA A 50 0.26 13.35 4.87
CA ALA A 50 -0.32 14.65 5.17
C ALA A 50 -1.84 14.66 4.95
N LEU A 51 -2.34 13.93 3.93
CA LEU A 51 -3.78 13.78 3.65
C LEU A 51 -4.57 13.10 4.78
N PHE A 52 -3.91 12.35 5.67
CA PHE A 52 -4.62 11.76 6.80
C PHE A 52 -5.08 12.83 7.80
N PRO A 53 -6.34 12.79 8.25
CA PRO A 53 -6.81 13.67 9.31
C PRO A 53 -6.07 13.36 10.62
N MET A 54 -5.97 14.36 11.50
CA MET A 54 -5.20 14.25 12.75
C MET A 54 -5.64 13.06 13.63
N SER A 55 -6.95 12.74 13.61
CA SER A 55 -7.53 11.58 14.29
C SER A 55 -6.98 10.24 13.78
N VAL A 56 -6.71 10.13 12.47
CA VAL A 56 -6.10 8.94 11.85
C VAL A 56 -4.61 8.90 12.13
N LYS A 57 -3.90 10.04 12.06
CA LYS A 57 -2.47 10.12 12.39
C LYS A 57 -2.18 9.61 13.81
N LEU A 58 -3.00 10.00 14.80
CA LEU A 58 -2.88 9.54 16.19
C LEU A 58 -3.20 8.05 16.37
N ARG A 59 -4.16 7.52 15.61
CA ARG A 59 -4.56 6.10 15.69
C ARG A 59 -3.71 5.18 14.82
N MET A 60 -2.91 5.73 13.91
CA MET A 60 -2.13 4.96 12.94
C MET A 60 -1.17 3.96 13.58
N PRO A 61 -0.40 4.32 14.63
CA PRO A 61 0.46 3.36 15.33
C PRO A 61 -0.34 2.16 15.89
N GLY A 62 -1.53 2.40 16.42
CA GLY A 62 -2.42 1.35 16.93
C GLY A 62 -2.99 0.46 15.81
N LEU A 63 -3.36 1.04 14.67
CA LEU A 63 -3.84 0.30 13.49
C LEU A 63 -2.74 -0.58 12.89
N LEU A 64 -1.52 -0.04 12.75
CA LEU A 64 -0.36 -0.79 12.29
C LEU A 64 -0.03 -1.95 13.23
N TRP A 65 -0.06 -1.73 14.55
CA TRP A 65 0.14 -2.80 15.54
C TRP A 65 -0.94 -3.88 15.43
N LYS A 66 -2.22 -3.50 15.33
CA LYS A 66 -3.33 -4.45 15.16
C LYS A 66 -3.17 -5.28 13.89
N GLY A 67 -2.81 -4.64 12.77
CA GLY A 67 -2.52 -5.29 11.50
C GLY A 67 -1.35 -6.28 11.59
N TRP A 68 -0.25 -5.88 12.24
CA TRP A 68 0.91 -6.74 12.45
C TRP A 68 0.60 -7.98 13.29
N ARG A 69 -0.18 -7.83 14.39
CA ARG A 69 -0.64 -8.97 15.19
C ARG A 69 -1.55 -9.92 14.39
N ALA A 70 -2.43 -9.38 13.56
CA ALA A 70 -3.30 -10.18 12.70
C ALA A 70 -2.50 -10.91 11.61
N SER A 71 -1.46 -10.29 11.06
CA SER A 71 -0.57 -10.90 10.07
C SER A 71 0.24 -12.06 10.66
N ARG A 72 0.69 -11.96 11.92
CA ARG A 72 1.37 -13.08 12.61
C ARG A 72 0.46 -14.26 12.91
N LYS A 73 -0.83 -14.02 13.20
CA LYS A 73 -1.82 -15.10 13.41
C LYS A 73 -2.20 -15.85 12.14
N LYS A 74 -1.84 -15.35 10.96
CA LYS A 74 -2.16 -15.96 9.66
C LYS A 74 -1.00 -16.82 9.11
N SER A 75 0.06 -16.99 9.89
CA SER A 75 1.22 -17.82 9.58
C SER A 75 1.37 -19.03 10.52
N ASP A 76 0.30 -19.38 11.26
CA ASP A 76 0.18 -20.63 12.01
C ASP A 76 -0.93 -21.48 11.37
#